data_AF-A0A936U9B3-F1
#
_entry.id   AF-A0A936U9B3-F1
#
_cell.length_a   1.000
_cell.length_b   1.000
_cell.length_c   1.000
_cell.angle_alpha   90.00
_cell.angle_beta   90.00
_cell.angle_gamma   90.00
#
_symmetry.space_group_name_H-M   'P 1'
#
loop_
_entity.id
_entity.type
_entity.pdbx_description
1 polymer ?
#
loop_
_entity_poly.entity_id
_entity_poly.type
_entity_poly.pdbx_seq_one_letter_code
_entity_poly.pdbx_strand_id
1 'polypeptide(L)'
;MSLKRFIVLWLGACALLGLALLLVRGAGREAPKVFRDAPKPAEVPATPPETPPTTPSETPPAVAGAPAPAAGRVRLPRAPSPRQTPKAEAVEDSDAPSGGVDPSIPLNAEGISSVFPQLRESIAECIDAWAEVDPSISGSVVLTFSLGPEGVQDAWLSERRDMPAAVTGCFSTAVYEQAWPPAPGGIEVSLPFEVDAGLTPAEPGSALKDRRGEAPPPPAED
;
A
#
# COMPACT_ATOMS: atom_id res chain seq x y z
N MET A 1 50.09 -3.47 6.60
CA MET A 1 49.58 -3.03 5.29
C MET A 1 49.25 -1.53 5.38
N SER A 2 49.58 -0.73 4.36
CA SER A 2 49.34 0.73 4.38
C SER A 2 47.87 1.04 4.10
N LEU A 3 47.27 1.98 4.85
CA LEU A 3 45.88 2.43 4.72
C LEU A 3 45.48 2.77 3.26
N LYS A 4 46.43 3.31 2.49
CA LYS A 4 46.23 3.62 1.05
C LYS A 4 45.93 2.38 0.22
N ARG A 5 46.53 1.23 0.54
CA ARG A 5 46.27 -0.04 -0.16
C ARG A 5 44.90 -0.62 0.20
N PHE A 6 44.43 -0.39 1.43
CA PHE A 6 43.12 -0.84 1.86
C PHE A 6 41.99 -0.10 1.14
N ILE A 7 42.10 1.24 1.00
CA ILE A 7 41.10 2.07 0.31
C ILE A 7 41.00 1.68 -1.18
N VAL A 8 42.13 1.45 -1.85
CA VAL A 8 42.13 1.05 -3.27
C VAL A 8 41.50 -0.33 -3.47
N LEU A 9 41.77 -1.28 -2.57
CA LEU A 9 41.14 -2.61 -2.61
C LEU A 9 39.63 -2.55 -2.34
N TRP A 10 39.20 -1.71 -1.39
CA TRP A 10 37.79 -1.57 -1.05
C TRP A 10 36.98 -0.92 -2.18
N LEU A 11 37.50 0.15 -2.79
CA LEU A 11 36.86 0.78 -3.94
C LEU A 11 36.78 -0.15 -5.17
N GLY A 12 37.82 -0.94 -5.42
CA GLY A 12 37.83 -1.95 -6.49
C GLY A 12 36.76 -3.03 -6.27
N ALA A 13 36.61 -3.51 -5.04
CA ALA A 13 35.58 -4.49 -4.68
C ALA A 13 34.16 -3.93 -4.86
N CYS A 14 33.91 -2.68 -4.43
CA CYS A 14 32.61 -2.03 -4.62
C CYS A 14 32.25 -1.86 -6.11
N ALA A 15 33.22 -1.47 -6.96
CA ALA A 15 32.98 -1.31 -8.40
C ALA A 15 32.64 -2.65 -9.08
N LEU A 16 33.33 -3.73 -8.72
CA LEU A 16 33.05 -5.07 -9.25
C LEU A 16 31.69 -5.61 -8.77
N LEU A 17 31.32 -5.36 -7.51
CA LEU A 17 30.01 -5.75 -6.98
C LEU A 17 28.87 -5.01 -7.68
N GLY A 18 29.03 -3.70 -7.92
CA GLY A 18 28.05 -2.89 -8.66
C GLY A 18 27.87 -3.36 -10.11
N LEU A 19 28.97 -3.72 -10.79
CA LEU A 19 28.91 -4.26 -12.16
C LEU A 19 28.23 -5.64 -12.19
N ALA A 20 28.49 -6.51 -11.20
CA ALA A 20 27.86 -7.82 -11.09
C ALA A 20 26.34 -7.70 -10.87
N LEU A 21 25.90 -6.79 -9.99
CA LEU A 21 24.48 -6.50 -9.78
C LEU A 21 23.79 -5.96 -11.04
N LEU A 22 24.47 -5.11 -11.81
CA LEU A 22 23.98 -4.60 -13.10
C LEU A 22 23.79 -5.72 -14.15
N LEU A 23 24.70 -6.69 -14.20
CA LEU A 23 24.61 -7.83 -15.12
C LEU A 23 23.49 -8.81 -14.72
N VAL A 24 23.28 -9.07 -13.43
CA VAL A 24 22.18 -9.93 -12.95
C VAL A 24 20.81 -9.30 -13.25
N ARG A 25 20.68 -7.98 -13.11
CA ARG A 25 19.40 -7.28 -13.37
C ARG A 25 19.06 -7.16 -14.87
N GLY A 26 20.03 -7.31 -15.77
CA GLY A 26 19.85 -7.17 -17.22
C GLY A 26 19.41 -8.44 -17.97
N ALA A 27 19.52 -9.63 -17.37
CA ALA A 27 19.38 -10.91 -18.09
C ALA A 27 17.95 -11.52 -18.07
N GLY A 28 16.97 -10.88 -17.43
CA GLY A 28 15.64 -11.46 -17.19
C GLY A 28 14.51 -11.00 -18.11
N ARG A 29 14.73 -10.84 -19.42
CA ARG A 29 13.65 -10.50 -20.38
C ARG A 29 13.58 -11.47 -21.57
N GLU A 30 13.15 -12.70 -21.29
CA GLU A 30 12.56 -13.55 -22.33
C GLU A 30 11.07 -13.75 -22.01
N ALA A 31 10.23 -13.01 -22.74
CA ALA A 31 8.79 -13.20 -22.71
C ALA A 31 8.43 -14.45 -23.54
N PRO A 32 7.72 -15.45 -22.98
CA PRO A 32 7.13 -16.50 -23.80
C PRO A 32 5.96 -15.91 -24.59
N LYS A 33 6.17 -15.67 -25.89
CA LYS A 33 5.09 -15.48 -26.87
C LYS A 33 4.38 -16.81 -27.07
N VAL A 34 3.37 -17.09 -26.26
CA VAL A 34 2.34 -18.10 -26.58
C VAL A 34 1.04 -17.35 -26.83
N PHE A 35 0.95 -16.77 -28.03
CA PHE A 35 -0.30 -16.24 -28.55
C PHE A 35 -1.15 -17.44 -28.97
N ARG A 36 -1.99 -17.91 -28.05
CA ARG A 36 -2.97 -18.97 -28.31
C ARG A 36 -4.09 -18.38 -29.17
N ASP A 37 -4.33 -18.98 -30.33
CA ASP A 37 -5.40 -18.62 -31.27
C ASP A 37 -6.73 -18.36 -30.53
N ALA A 38 -7.19 -17.11 -30.59
CA ALA A 38 -8.53 -16.75 -30.14
C ALA A 38 -9.56 -17.31 -31.15
N PRO A 39 -10.60 -18.02 -30.70
CA PRO A 39 -11.63 -18.50 -31.59
C PRO A 39 -12.36 -17.32 -32.26
N LYS A 40 -12.44 -17.39 -33.59
CA LYS A 40 -13.17 -16.46 -34.45
C LYS A 40 -14.61 -16.26 -33.90
N PRO A 41 -15.02 -15.03 -33.55
CA PRO A 41 -16.39 -14.76 -33.11
C PRO A 41 -17.37 -15.21 -34.19
N ALA A 42 -18.36 -16.01 -33.80
CA ALA A 42 -19.49 -16.34 -34.65
C ALA A 42 -20.25 -15.05 -34.98
N GLU A 43 -20.46 -14.83 -36.27
CA GLU A 43 -21.22 -13.71 -36.83
C GLU A 43 -22.68 -13.84 -36.37
N VAL A 44 -23.08 -13.02 -35.40
CA VAL A 44 -24.47 -12.94 -34.95
C VAL A 44 -25.23 -12.10 -35.98
N PRO A 45 -26.33 -12.61 -36.58
CA PRO A 45 -27.12 -11.84 -37.53
C PRO A 45 -27.68 -10.58 -36.87
N ALA A 46 -27.47 -9.45 -37.54
CA ALA A 46 -27.95 -8.14 -37.10
C ALA A 46 -29.48 -8.10 -37.06
N THR A 47 -30.05 -7.97 -35.87
CA THR A 47 -31.47 -7.63 -35.68
C THR A 47 -31.69 -6.18 -36.13
N PRO A 48 -32.77 -5.87 -36.90
CA PRO A 48 -33.11 -4.51 -37.30
C PRO A 48 -33.35 -3.60 -36.08
N PRO A 49 -33.05 -2.29 -36.20
CA PRO A 49 -33.27 -1.33 -35.12
C PRO A 49 -34.77 -1.12 -34.87
N GLU A 50 -35.25 -1.58 -33.71
CA GLU A 50 -36.54 -1.14 -33.16
C GLU A 50 -36.42 0.34 -32.76
N THR A 51 -37.42 1.12 -33.19
CA THR A 51 -37.52 2.55 -32.96
C THR A 51 -37.76 2.81 -31.47
N PRO A 52 -37.00 3.70 -30.80
CA PRO A 52 -37.24 3.99 -29.39
C PRO A 52 -38.59 4.70 -29.21
N PRO A 53 -39.42 4.29 -28.23
CA PRO A 53 -40.61 5.04 -27.86
C PRO A 53 -40.20 6.41 -27.32
N THR A 54 -40.85 7.46 -27.83
CA THR A 54 -40.72 8.83 -27.36
C THR A 54 -41.36 8.95 -25.98
N THR A 55 -40.55 8.85 -24.92
CA THR A 55 -41.02 9.12 -23.56
C THR A 55 -41.20 10.63 -23.37
N PRO A 56 -42.34 11.10 -22.85
CA PRO A 56 -42.52 12.52 -22.54
C PRO A 56 -41.52 12.96 -21.45
N SER A 57 -40.94 14.14 -21.64
CA SER A 57 -40.10 14.82 -20.64
C SER A 57 -40.93 15.16 -19.41
N GLU A 58 -40.91 14.28 -18.42
CA GLU A 58 -41.35 14.59 -17.07
C GLU A 58 -40.22 15.36 -16.39
N THR A 59 -40.45 16.65 -16.13
CA THR A 59 -39.54 17.49 -15.35
C THR A 59 -39.47 16.91 -13.93
N PRO A 60 -38.31 16.43 -13.47
CA PRO A 60 -38.22 15.88 -12.12
C PRO A 60 -38.48 17.00 -11.11
N PRO A 61 -39.29 16.76 -10.05
CA PRO A 61 -39.48 17.74 -8.99
C PRO A 61 -38.13 18.03 -8.33
N ALA A 62 -37.89 19.30 -8.01
CA ALA A 62 -36.72 19.74 -7.27
C ALA A 62 -36.65 19.02 -5.92
N VAL A 63 -35.84 17.96 -5.83
CA VAL A 63 -35.55 17.27 -4.58
C VAL A 63 -34.65 18.17 -3.75
N ALA A 64 -35.23 18.78 -2.73
CA ALA A 64 -34.51 19.54 -1.73
C ALA A 64 -33.50 18.63 -1.01
N GLY A 65 -32.22 18.99 -1.09
CA GLY A 65 -31.20 18.64 -0.10
C GLY A 65 -30.96 17.15 0.13
N ALA A 66 -30.47 16.42 -0.89
CA ALA A 66 -29.79 15.17 -0.61
C ALA A 66 -28.46 15.49 0.14
N PRO A 67 -28.25 14.96 1.35
CA PRO A 67 -26.99 15.16 2.07
C PRO A 67 -25.84 14.61 1.22
N ALA A 68 -24.75 15.37 1.14
CA ALA A 68 -23.55 14.97 0.41
C ALA A 68 -23.14 13.54 0.85
N PRO A 69 -22.75 12.66 -0.11
CA PRO A 69 -22.33 11.31 0.23
C PRO A 69 -21.17 11.42 1.21
N ALA A 70 -21.40 10.98 2.46
CA ALA A 70 -20.35 10.89 3.45
C ALA A 70 -19.20 10.10 2.83
N ALA A 71 -18.00 10.68 2.80
CA ALA A 71 -16.80 10.01 2.34
C ALA A 71 -16.66 8.68 3.09
N GLY A 72 -17.06 7.60 2.42
CA GLY A 72 -17.23 6.30 3.05
C GLY A 72 -15.87 5.74 3.39
N ARG A 73 -15.60 5.50 4.67
CA ARG A 73 -14.43 4.74 5.11
C ARG A 73 -14.51 3.34 4.49
N VAL A 74 -13.62 3.04 3.55
CA VAL A 74 -13.50 1.69 3.01
C VAL A 74 -12.72 0.88 4.04
N ARG A 75 -13.42 0.08 4.84
CA ARG A 75 -12.77 -0.89 5.74
C ARG A 75 -12.04 -1.91 4.88
N LEU A 76 -10.75 -2.10 5.14
CA LEU A 76 -9.99 -3.16 4.51
C LEU A 76 -10.38 -4.47 5.20
N PRO A 77 -10.61 -5.56 4.45
CA PRO A 77 -10.82 -6.86 5.06
C PRO A 77 -9.55 -7.21 5.85
N ARG A 78 -9.71 -7.52 7.13
CA ARG A 78 -8.62 -8.11 7.92
C ARG A 78 -8.17 -9.36 7.17
N ALA A 79 -6.89 -9.44 6.83
CA ALA A 79 -6.34 -10.66 6.25
C ALA A 79 -6.77 -11.83 7.16
N PRO A 80 -7.32 -12.93 6.61
CA PRO A 80 -7.69 -14.06 7.45
C PRO A 80 -6.45 -14.42 8.26
N SER A 81 -6.59 -14.42 9.60
CA SER A 81 -5.49 -14.83 10.48
C SER A 81 -4.86 -16.07 9.87
N PRO A 82 -3.53 -16.08 9.66
CA PRO A 82 -2.87 -17.21 9.02
C PRO A 82 -3.41 -18.45 9.69
N ARG A 83 -4.16 -19.28 8.94
CA ARG A 83 -4.65 -20.56 9.45
C ARG A 83 -3.43 -21.18 10.08
N GLN A 84 -3.48 -21.48 11.37
CA GLN A 84 -2.43 -22.21 12.04
C GLN A 84 -2.19 -23.44 11.20
N THR A 85 -1.16 -23.39 10.36
CA THR A 85 -0.79 -24.48 9.50
C THR A 85 -0.49 -25.61 10.46
N PRO A 86 -1.10 -26.80 10.28
CA PRO A 86 -0.78 -27.96 11.10
C PRO A 86 0.73 -28.04 11.16
N LYS A 87 1.28 -27.95 12.38
CA LYS A 87 2.70 -27.91 12.73
C LYS A 87 3.49 -28.83 11.80
N ALA A 88 3.93 -28.28 10.67
CA ALA A 88 4.78 -28.98 9.74
C ALA A 88 6.15 -28.98 10.41
N GLU A 89 6.72 -30.16 10.57
CA GLU A 89 8.04 -30.36 11.12
C GLU A 89 9.01 -29.37 10.47
N ALA A 90 9.73 -28.65 11.34
CA ALA A 90 10.59 -27.54 11.00
C ALA A 90 11.57 -27.94 9.88
N VAL A 91 11.40 -27.34 8.70
CA VAL A 91 12.51 -27.17 7.77
C VAL A 91 13.22 -25.90 8.24
N GLU A 92 14.29 -26.09 9.01
CA GLU A 92 15.25 -25.05 9.40
C GLU A 92 16.04 -24.60 8.16
N ASP A 93 15.44 -23.82 7.26
CA ASP A 93 16.21 -23.12 6.22
C ASP A 93 15.42 -21.90 5.73
N SER A 94 15.35 -20.89 6.58
CA SER A 94 14.97 -19.54 6.17
C SER A 94 15.62 -18.57 7.15
N ASP A 95 16.90 -18.28 6.89
CA ASP A 95 17.63 -17.09 7.37
C ASP A 95 17.05 -15.79 6.76
N ALA A 96 15.71 -15.68 6.68
CA ALA A 96 15.08 -14.40 6.45
C ALA A 96 15.16 -13.66 7.79
N PRO A 97 15.86 -12.51 7.87
CA PRO A 97 15.88 -11.70 9.08
C PRO A 97 14.46 -11.21 9.34
N SER A 98 13.70 -11.97 10.13
CA SER A 98 12.48 -11.47 10.75
C SER A 98 12.92 -10.32 11.64
N GLY A 99 12.70 -9.10 11.17
CA GLY A 99 12.98 -7.86 11.89
C GLY A 99 12.09 -7.77 13.13
N GLY A 100 12.38 -8.60 14.13
CA GLY A 100 11.70 -8.59 15.41
C GLY A 100 12.07 -7.31 16.13
N VAL A 101 11.18 -6.32 16.06
CA VAL A 101 11.27 -5.13 16.90
C VAL A 101 11.06 -5.57 18.34
N ASP A 102 11.97 -5.17 19.24
CA ASP A 102 11.87 -5.49 20.66
C ASP A 102 10.55 -4.93 21.22
N PRO A 103 9.63 -5.78 21.73
CA PRO A 103 8.33 -5.35 22.24
C PRO A 103 8.43 -4.48 23.51
N SER A 104 9.63 -4.36 24.09
CA SER A 104 9.92 -3.53 25.26
C SER A 104 10.14 -2.06 24.93
N ILE A 105 10.25 -1.70 23.64
CA ILE A 105 10.40 -0.31 23.23
C ILE A 105 9.08 0.42 23.52
N PRO A 106 9.08 1.45 24.39
CA PRO A 106 7.87 2.20 24.67
C PRO A 106 7.33 2.78 23.37
N LEU A 107 6.01 2.82 23.25
CA LEU A 107 5.31 3.39 22.10
C LEU A 107 5.53 4.91 22.03
N ASN A 108 6.72 5.30 21.59
CA ASN A 108 7.16 6.66 21.34
C ASN A 108 7.24 6.87 19.82
N ALA A 109 7.37 8.12 19.39
CA ALA A 109 7.50 8.46 17.98
C ALA A 109 8.65 7.69 17.29
N GLU A 110 9.69 7.34 18.04
CA GLU A 110 10.88 6.62 17.57
C GLU A 110 10.58 5.15 17.24
N GLY A 111 9.83 4.45 18.09
CA GLY A 111 9.44 3.05 17.88
C GLY A 111 8.47 2.88 16.71
N ILE A 112 7.61 3.87 16.45
CA ILE A 112 6.81 3.85 15.22
C ILE A 112 7.74 4.17 14.03
N SER A 113 8.55 5.23 14.12
CA SER A 113 9.48 5.68 13.06
C SER A 113 10.45 4.60 12.55
N SER A 114 10.82 3.62 13.37
CA SER A 114 11.70 2.51 12.96
C SER A 114 11.02 1.51 12.02
N VAL A 115 9.69 1.35 12.12
CA VAL A 115 8.89 0.41 11.30
C VAL A 115 8.52 1.02 9.94
N PHE A 116 8.41 2.36 9.86
CA PHE A 116 7.99 3.05 8.65
C PHE A 116 8.81 2.73 7.39
N PRO A 117 10.15 2.69 7.42
CA PRO A 117 10.94 2.36 6.23
C PRO A 117 10.57 1.00 5.64
N GLN A 118 10.42 -0.03 6.49
CA GLN A 118 10.05 -1.38 6.07
C GLN A 118 8.63 -1.44 5.54
N LEU A 119 7.70 -0.72 6.18
CA LEU A 119 6.33 -0.58 5.68
C LEU A 119 6.32 0.07 4.28
N ARG A 120 7.08 1.16 4.07
CA ARG A 120 7.17 1.84 2.78
C ARG A 120 7.77 0.94 1.71
N GLU A 121 8.82 0.20 2.05
CA GLU A 121 9.48 -0.75 1.15
C GLU A 121 8.53 -1.87 0.72
N SER A 122 7.83 -2.51 1.66
CA SER A 122 6.83 -3.55 1.37
C SER A 122 5.68 -3.04 0.48
N ILE A 123 5.18 -1.83 0.75
CA ILE A 123 4.18 -1.19 -0.11
C ILE A 123 4.75 -0.92 -1.51
N ALA A 124 5.98 -0.40 -1.58
CA ALA A 124 6.65 -0.09 -2.84
C ALA A 124 6.82 -1.32 -3.72
N GLU A 125 7.34 -2.42 -3.17
CA GLU A 125 7.52 -3.67 -3.91
C GLU A 125 6.20 -4.21 -4.49
N CYS A 126 5.13 -4.17 -3.71
CA CYS A 126 3.81 -4.60 -4.17
C CYS A 126 3.26 -3.70 -5.28
N ILE A 127 3.45 -2.38 -5.17
CA ILE A 127 3.02 -1.40 -6.18
C ILE A 127 3.86 -1.53 -7.45
N ASP A 128 5.16 -1.72 -7.34
CA ASP A 128 6.08 -1.89 -8.47
C ASP A 128 5.68 -3.11 -9.30
N ALA A 129 5.30 -4.22 -8.66
CA ALA A 129 4.77 -5.39 -9.33
C ALA A 129 3.47 -5.11 -10.10
N TRP A 130 2.59 -4.24 -9.57
CA TRP A 130 1.40 -3.79 -10.28
C TRP A 130 1.74 -2.84 -11.44
N ALA A 131 2.73 -1.98 -11.27
CA ALA A 131 3.19 -1.03 -12.30
C ALA A 131 3.83 -1.72 -13.51
N GLU A 132 4.38 -2.93 -13.34
CA GLU A 132 4.82 -3.77 -14.46
C GLU A 132 3.66 -4.19 -15.38
N VAL A 133 2.46 -4.35 -14.82
CA VAL A 133 1.24 -4.72 -15.54
C VAL A 133 0.50 -3.49 -16.07
N ASP A 134 0.40 -2.45 -15.25
CA ASP A 134 -0.25 -1.19 -15.59
C ASP A 134 0.61 0.02 -15.18
N PRO A 135 1.40 0.57 -16.11
CA PRO A 135 2.25 1.73 -15.84
C PRO A 135 1.48 3.04 -15.59
N SER A 136 0.16 3.05 -15.80
CA SER A 136 -0.68 4.23 -15.56
C SER A 136 -1.12 4.38 -14.10
N ILE A 137 -0.76 3.43 -13.23
CA ILE A 137 -1.06 3.49 -11.81
C ILE A 137 -0.39 4.72 -11.20
N SER A 138 -1.23 5.65 -10.75
CA SER A 138 -0.83 6.79 -9.95
C SER A 138 -1.95 7.19 -8.99
N GLY A 139 -1.64 8.04 -8.03
CA GLY A 139 -2.63 8.61 -7.11
C GLY A 139 -2.09 8.76 -5.70
N SER A 140 -2.98 9.13 -4.78
CA SER A 140 -2.63 9.30 -3.38
C SER A 140 -3.64 8.61 -2.46
N VAL A 141 -3.14 8.12 -1.33
CA VAL A 141 -3.95 7.50 -0.28
C VAL A 141 -3.50 7.97 1.09
N VAL A 142 -4.44 8.01 2.03
CA VAL A 142 -4.13 8.14 3.44
C VAL A 142 -4.49 6.83 4.12
N LEU A 143 -3.46 6.10 4.52
CA LEU A 143 -3.59 4.85 5.26
C LEU A 143 -3.74 5.18 6.75
N THR A 144 -4.85 4.76 7.34
CA THR A 144 -5.11 4.93 8.78
C THR A 144 -5.24 3.57 9.44
N PHE A 145 -4.61 3.38 10.59
CA PHE A 145 -4.74 2.15 11.38
C PHE A 145 -4.69 2.45 12.87
N SER A 146 -5.29 1.56 13.67
CA SER A 146 -5.30 1.66 15.12
C SER A 146 -4.40 0.59 15.74
N LEU A 147 -3.48 1.03 16.61
CA LEU A 147 -2.65 0.18 17.44
C LEU A 147 -3.30 -0.01 18.81
N GLY A 148 -3.29 -1.24 19.29
CA GLY A 148 -3.76 -1.66 20.61
C GLY A 148 -2.70 -2.47 21.37
N PRO A 149 -3.06 -3.11 22.50
CA PRO A 149 -2.11 -3.85 23.32
C PRO A 149 -1.45 -5.04 22.60
N GLU A 150 -2.07 -5.56 21.54
CA GLU A 150 -1.57 -6.69 20.73
C GLU A 150 -1.02 -6.24 19.36
N GLY A 151 -0.78 -4.95 19.15
CA GLY A 151 -0.38 -4.39 17.85
C GLY A 151 -1.57 -3.89 17.03
N VAL A 152 -1.53 -4.01 15.70
CA VAL A 152 -2.58 -3.48 14.81
C VAL A 152 -3.91 -4.20 15.03
N GLN A 153 -4.95 -3.42 15.31
CA GLN A 153 -6.32 -3.90 15.49
C GLN A 153 -7.11 -3.77 14.19
N ASP A 154 -7.13 -2.58 13.61
CA ASP A 154 -7.87 -2.24 12.40
C ASP A 154 -6.99 -1.38 11.47
N ALA A 155 -7.13 -1.56 10.16
CA ALA A 155 -6.52 -0.74 9.12
C ALA A 155 -7.55 -0.39 8.04
N TRP A 156 -7.53 0.84 7.55
CA TRP A 156 -8.43 1.33 6.50
C TRP A 156 -7.80 2.47 5.71
N LEU A 157 -8.32 2.74 4.51
CA LEU A 157 -7.94 3.93 3.74
C LEU A 157 -8.94 5.04 4.09
N SER A 158 -8.46 6.11 4.73
CA SER A 158 -9.30 7.26 5.10
C SER A 158 -9.50 8.22 3.93
N GLU A 159 -8.49 8.36 3.06
CA GLU A 159 -8.59 9.06 1.79
C GLU A 159 -8.00 8.22 0.65
N ARG A 160 -8.61 8.32 -0.52
CA ARG A 160 -8.14 7.68 -1.75
C ARG A 160 -8.47 8.58 -2.95
N ARG A 161 -7.46 9.00 -3.70
CA ARG A 161 -7.60 9.81 -4.92
C ARG A 161 -6.86 9.12 -6.05
N ASP A 162 -7.58 8.86 -7.14
CA ASP A 162 -7.08 8.30 -8.40
C ASP A 162 -6.39 6.91 -8.31
N MET A 163 -6.30 6.32 -7.11
CA MET A 163 -5.75 4.99 -6.88
C MET A 163 -6.70 3.86 -7.30
N PRO A 164 -6.29 2.93 -8.17
CA PRO A 164 -7.09 1.76 -8.53
C PRO A 164 -7.37 0.86 -7.32
N ALA A 165 -8.58 0.30 -7.24
CA ALA A 165 -8.96 -0.58 -6.14
C ALA A 165 -8.06 -1.83 -6.01
N ALA A 166 -7.54 -2.34 -7.13
CA ALA A 166 -6.66 -3.51 -7.16
C ALA A 166 -5.37 -3.34 -6.33
N VAL A 167 -4.85 -2.10 -6.27
CA VAL A 167 -3.60 -1.77 -5.56
C VAL A 167 -3.84 -1.55 -4.06
N THR A 168 -5.08 -1.29 -3.64
CA THR A 168 -5.40 -0.98 -2.22
C THR A 168 -5.05 -2.12 -1.26
N GLY A 169 -5.04 -3.36 -1.74
CA GLY A 169 -4.64 -4.53 -0.95
C GLY A 169 -3.18 -4.48 -0.49
N CYS A 170 -2.27 -3.84 -1.26
CA CYS A 170 -0.86 -3.70 -0.90
C CYS A 170 -0.70 -3.00 0.47
N PHE A 171 -1.50 -1.95 0.71
CA PHE A 171 -1.43 -1.17 1.95
C PHE A 171 -1.88 -1.97 3.17
N SER A 172 -3.00 -2.69 3.06
CA SER A 172 -3.48 -3.53 4.18
C SER A 172 -2.52 -4.65 4.51
N THR A 173 -2.02 -5.35 3.48
CA THR A 173 -1.11 -6.48 3.67
C THR A 173 0.18 -6.03 4.36
N ALA A 174 0.80 -4.96 3.84
CA ALA A 174 2.01 -4.41 4.42
C ALA A 174 1.82 -4.02 5.88
N VAL A 175 0.70 -3.36 6.25
CA VAL A 175 0.42 -3.02 7.66
C VAL A 175 0.32 -4.25 8.54
N TYR A 176 -0.37 -5.31 8.12
CA TYR A 176 -0.53 -6.51 8.93
C TYR A 176 0.70 -7.41 8.98
N GLU A 177 1.63 -7.28 8.03
CA GLU A 177 2.90 -8.02 8.01
C GLU A 177 3.98 -7.40 8.91
N GLN A 178 3.88 -6.11 9.23
CA GLN A 178 4.86 -5.47 10.11
C GLN A 178 4.65 -5.81 11.59
N ALA A 179 5.75 -5.92 12.33
CA ALA A 179 5.76 -6.04 13.78
C ALA A 179 5.59 -4.66 14.44
N TRP A 180 4.35 -4.31 14.77
CA TRP A 180 4.05 -3.04 15.43
C TRP A 180 4.27 -3.11 16.94
N PRO A 181 4.87 -2.08 17.55
CA PRO A 181 4.99 -2.00 19.01
C PRO A 181 3.60 -1.96 19.68
N PRO A 182 3.45 -2.57 20.87
CA PRO A 182 2.17 -2.61 21.57
C PRO A 182 1.76 -1.22 22.08
N ALA A 183 0.47 -0.91 21.97
CA ALA A 183 -0.13 0.37 22.32
C ALA A 183 -1.29 0.19 23.33
N PRO A 184 -1.01 -0.02 24.64
CA PRO A 184 -2.06 -0.30 25.61
C PRO A 184 -3.07 0.84 25.78
N GLY A 185 -2.66 2.09 25.49
CA GLY A 185 -3.54 3.26 25.52
C GLY A 185 -4.41 3.44 24.27
N GLY A 186 -4.21 2.63 23.23
CA GLY A 186 -4.82 2.83 21.92
C GLY A 186 -4.25 4.06 21.20
N ILE A 187 -3.70 3.88 20.00
CA ILE A 187 -3.26 5.01 19.16
C ILE A 187 -3.78 4.83 17.75
N GLU A 188 -4.29 5.90 17.15
CA GLU A 188 -4.58 5.95 15.72
C GLU A 188 -3.43 6.62 14.99
N VAL A 189 -2.94 5.97 13.92
CA VAL A 189 -1.82 6.41 13.09
C VAL A 189 -2.35 6.66 11.68
N SER A 190 -2.04 7.82 11.09
CA SER A 190 -2.47 8.19 9.73
C SER A 190 -1.28 8.60 8.87
N LEU A 191 -1.09 7.90 7.76
CA LEU A 191 0.10 7.98 6.93
C LEU A 191 -0.29 8.34 5.49
N PRO A 192 0.12 9.50 4.97
CA PRO A 192 -0.08 9.83 3.57
C PRO A 192 0.93 9.09 2.69
N PHE A 193 0.45 8.57 1.57
CA PHE A 193 1.25 7.97 0.51
C PHE A 193 0.87 8.59 -0.82
N GLU A 194 1.87 8.91 -1.61
CA GLU A 194 1.74 9.32 -3.01
C GLU A 194 2.43 8.27 -3.86
N VAL A 195 1.72 7.80 -4.87
CA VAL A 195 2.21 6.86 -5.87
C VAL A 195 2.23 7.63 -7.16
N ASP A 196 3.41 8.13 -7.50
CA ASP A 196 3.70 8.51 -8.87
C ASP A 196 4.32 7.30 -9.55
N ALA A 197 4.28 7.22 -10.88
CA ALA A 197 4.90 6.14 -11.68
C ALA A 197 6.44 5.99 -11.47
N GLY A 198 7.00 6.67 -10.46
CA GLY A 198 8.09 6.21 -9.61
C GLY A 198 7.90 6.85 -8.23
N LEU A 199 7.88 6.06 -7.16
CA LEU A 199 7.70 6.52 -5.77
C LEU A 199 8.79 7.51 -5.37
N THR A 200 8.55 8.82 -5.53
CA THR A 200 9.40 9.83 -4.90
C THR A 200 9.04 9.91 -3.41
N PRO A 201 10.00 9.78 -2.47
CA PRO A 201 9.68 9.81 -1.06
C PRO A 201 9.09 11.16 -0.67
N ALA A 202 7.78 11.20 -0.35
CA ALA A 202 7.19 12.33 0.36
C ALA A 202 7.96 12.54 1.69
N GLU A 203 8.44 13.77 1.92
CA GLU A 203 9.24 14.10 3.11
C GLU A 203 8.45 13.77 4.40
N PRO A 204 9.04 13.03 5.36
CA PRO A 204 8.35 12.55 6.57
C PRO A 204 7.92 13.66 7.56
N GLY A 205 8.15 14.94 7.25
CA GLY A 205 7.92 16.05 8.17
C GLY A 205 6.46 16.50 8.35
N SER A 206 5.52 16.09 7.49
CA SER A 206 4.15 16.67 7.49
C SER A 206 3.06 15.78 8.12
N ALA A 207 3.35 14.52 8.47
CA ALA A 207 2.31 13.55 8.81
C ALA A 207 1.92 13.49 10.30
N LEU A 208 2.75 14.02 11.22
CA LEU A 208 2.43 14.01 12.65
C LEU A 208 1.65 15.27 13.06
N LYS A 209 0.36 15.33 12.74
CA LYS A 209 -0.52 16.40 13.24
C LYS A 209 -0.91 16.07 14.68
N ASP A 210 -0.16 16.62 15.64
CA ASP A 210 -0.45 16.48 17.07
C ASP A 210 -1.82 17.12 17.39
N ARG A 211 -2.88 16.31 17.44
CA ARG A 211 -4.22 16.76 17.81
C ARG A 211 -4.38 17.07 19.30
N ARG A 212 -3.32 16.94 20.12
CA ARG A 212 -3.41 17.19 21.57
C ARG A 212 -3.63 18.67 21.93
N GLY A 213 -3.57 19.59 20.97
CA GLY A 213 -3.80 21.03 21.19
C GLY A 213 -5.08 21.62 20.59
N GLU A 214 -5.90 20.87 19.85
CA GLU A 214 -7.13 21.42 19.27
C GLU A 214 -8.22 21.42 20.33
N ALA A 215 -8.44 22.59 20.95
CA ALA A 215 -9.51 22.80 21.91
C ALA A 215 -10.86 22.40 21.29
N PRO A 216 -11.74 21.72 22.05
CA PRO A 216 -13.05 21.34 21.54
C PRO A 216 -13.78 22.59 21.03
N PRO A 217 -14.51 22.52 19.91
CA PRO A 217 -15.24 23.65 19.38
C PRO A 217 -16.20 24.18 20.47
N PRO A 218 -16.32 25.51 20.63
CA PRO A 218 -17.24 26.08 21.60
C PRO A 218 -18.66 25.58 21.31
N PRO A 219 -19.49 25.37 22.35
CA PRO A 219 -20.88 24.99 22.13
C PRO A 219 -21.58 26.06 21.28
N ALA A 220 -22.38 25.62 20.32
CA ALA A 220 -23.22 26.53 19.54
C ALA A 220 -24.20 27.22 20.51
N GLU A 221 -24.13 28.55 20.56
CA GLU A 221 -25.13 29.35 21.27
C GLU A 221 -26.41 29.40 20.39
N ASP A 222 -27.54 29.08 21.01
CA ASP A 222 -28.89 29.10 20.42
C ASP A 222 -29.52 30.49 20.54
#